data_AF-A0AAE9A9V4-F1
#
_entry.id   AF-A0AAE9A9V4-F1
#
_cell.length_a   1.000
_cell.length_b   1.000
_cell.length_c   1.000
_cell.angle_alpha   90.00
_cell.angle_beta   90.00
_cell.angle_gamma   90.00
#
_symmetry.space_group_name_H-M   'P 1'
#
loop_
_entity.id
_entity.type
_entity.pdbx_description
1 polymer ?
#
loop_
_entity_poly.entity_id
_entity_poly.type
_entity_poly.pdbx_seq_one_letter_code
_entity_poly.pdbx_strand_id
1 'polypeptide(L)'
;MFGLASPFPFKYTNAVIIGQNFCGTAVTALAMLTKAVSDDVQMRASLFFVLSSIAVITCYVLLKILKKFSFYRKFGELKPSAMSREGEERTSWSRIGEAFSKSKMQFANIFILFFVTLALFPNVCMYVRDAPKGKPHDFFVSEKYFMDVVVFLNFNLFAFLGSLLANWVRFPGPNTIWIPVVARFWFMFYFPAANYLPMDYDRIYSVLFSSTWLFMLNVCLFALTSGYLSSLIMMYAPRSHEDPKAQRIAGMIASFFLIFGIVVGLVFSWQIRLFMTGYA
;
A
#
# COMPACT_ATOMS: atom_id res chain seq x y z
N MET A 1 5.54 -7.71 -11.13
CA MET A 1 4.15 -7.42 -11.53
C MET A 1 4.03 -6.11 -12.29
N PHE A 2 4.35 -4.96 -11.70
CA PHE A 2 4.19 -3.65 -12.36
C PHE A 2 5.01 -3.44 -13.63
N GLY A 3 6.26 -3.94 -13.71
CA GLY A 3 7.04 -3.92 -14.96
C GLY A 3 6.50 -4.83 -16.07
N LEU A 4 5.67 -5.83 -15.74
CA LEU A 4 4.93 -6.62 -16.74
C LEU A 4 3.60 -5.96 -17.10
N ALA A 5 3.01 -5.19 -16.18
CA ALA A 5 1.74 -4.48 -16.35
C ALA A 5 1.89 -3.08 -16.97
N SER A 6 3.09 -2.51 -16.99
CA SER A 6 3.37 -1.15 -17.48
C SER A 6 3.23 -0.94 -18.99
N PRO A 7 3.42 -1.94 -19.88
CA PRO A 7 3.14 -1.77 -21.30
C PRO A 7 1.63 -1.77 -21.62
N PHE A 8 0.78 -2.17 -20.66
CA PHE A 8 -0.65 -2.27 -20.89
C PHE A 8 -1.36 -0.91 -20.71
N PRO A 9 -2.50 -0.69 -21.38
CA PRO A 9 -3.33 0.50 -21.17
C PRO A 9 -3.72 0.74 -19.70
N PHE A 10 -4.01 1.99 -19.36
CA PHE A 10 -4.36 2.48 -18.01
C PHE A 10 -5.27 1.56 -17.18
N LYS A 11 -6.29 0.97 -17.81
CA LYS A 11 -7.24 0.07 -17.16
C LYS A 11 -6.58 -1.18 -16.56
N TYR A 12 -5.53 -1.70 -17.18
CA TYR A 12 -4.86 -2.93 -16.75
C TYR A 12 -3.80 -2.69 -15.69
N THR A 13 -3.04 -1.60 -15.76
CA THR A 13 -2.11 -1.22 -14.68
C THR A 13 -2.88 -0.94 -13.40
N ASN A 14 -4.03 -0.25 -13.47
CA ASN A 14 -4.87 -0.03 -12.30
C ASN A 14 -5.53 -1.32 -11.79
N ALA A 15 -5.91 -2.25 -12.67
CA ALA A 15 -6.47 -3.55 -12.27
C ALA A 15 -5.53 -4.35 -11.35
N VAL A 16 -4.20 -4.25 -11.56
CA VAL A 16 -3.21 -4.88 -10.67
C VAL A 16 -3.24 -4.26 -9.27
N ILE A 17 -3.35 -2.93 -9.19
CA ILE A 17 -3.40 -2.20 -7.90
C ILE A 17 -4.70 -2.49 -7.16
N ILE A 18 -5.82 -2.51 -7.88
CA ILE A 18 -7.13 -2.91 -7.33
C ILE A 18 -7.06 -4.33 -6.78
N GLY A 19 -6.46 -5.28 -7.52
CA GLY A 19 -6.27 -6.64 -7.04
C GLY A 19 -5.43 -6.72 -5.76
N GLN A 20 -4.36 -5.93 -5.67
CA GLN A 20 -3.51 -5.84 -4.48
C GLN A 20 -4.30 -5.34 -3.26
N ASN A 21 -5.08 -4.27 -3.40
CA ASN A 21 -5.86 -3.71 -2.29
C ASN A 21 -7.09 -4.55 -1.92
N PHE A 22 -7.70 -5.23 -2.90
CA PHE A 22 -8.75 -6.21 -2.65
C PHE A 22 -8.24 -7.39 -1.81
N CYS A 23 -7.05 -7.89 -2.13
CA CYS A 23 -6.41 -8.97 -1.38
C CYS A 23 -6.26 -8.60 0.11
N GLY A 24 -5.80 -7.39 0.42
CA GLY A 24 -5.72 -6.92 1.82
C GLY A 24 -7.06 -6.92 2.54
N THR A 25 -8.14 -6.53 1.84
CA THR A 25 -9.51 -6.54 2.40
C THR A 25 -9.98 -7.97 2.66
N ALA A 26 -9.80 -8.87 1.68
CA ALA A 26 -10.16 -10.27 1.79
C ALA A 26 -9.39 -10.97 2.93
N VAL A 27 -8.07 -10.77 3.03
CA VAL A 27 -7.23 -11.34 4.09
C VAL A 27 -7.68 -10.87 5.48
N THR A 28 -8.01 -9.59 5.63
CA THR A 28 -8.50 -9.05 6.90
C THR A 28 -9.86 -9.64 7.28
N ALA A 29 -10.78 -9.74 6.31
CA ALA A 29 -12.08 -10.38 6.52
C ALA A 29 -11.92 -11.86 6.90
N LEU A 30 -11.03 -12.60 6.24
CA LEU A 30 -10.70 -13.98 6.60
C LEU A 30 -10.13 -14.06 8.02
N ALA A 31 -9.19 -13.20 8.38
CA ALA A 31 -8.58 -13.19 9.72
C ALA A 31 -9.62 -12.94 10.82
N MET A 32 -10.58 -12.04 10.58
CA MET A 32 -11.71 -11.79 11.47
C MET A 32 -12.66 -12.99 11.56
N LEU A 33 -13.03 -13.60 10.43
CA LEU A 33 -13.89 -14.78 10.41
C LEU A 33 -13.26 -15.93 11.19
N THR A 34 -11.98 -16.20 10.96
CA THR A 34 -11.25 -17.24 11.69
C THR A 34 -11.20 -16.96 13.20
N LYS A 35 -11.05 -15.68 13.60
CA LYS A 35 -11.14 -15.24 15.01
C LYS A 35 -12.55 -15.32 15.59
N ALA A 36 -13.60 -15.29 14.77
CA ALA A 36 -14.98 -15.48 15.20
C ALA A 36 -15.34 -16.97 15.35
N VAL A 37 -14.72 -17.85 14.57
CA VAL A 37 -14.94 -19.31 14.61
C VAL A 37 -14.24 -19.97 15.80
N SER A 38 -13.06 -19.47 16.18
CA SER A 38 -12.23 -20.06 17.22
C SER A 38 -11.53 -19.01 18.06
N ASP A 39 -11.56 -19.18 19.38
CA ASP A 39 -10.70 -18.43 20.30
C ASP A 39 -9.32 -19.07 20.48
N ASP A 40 -9.18 -20.37 20.18
CA ASP A 40 -7.90 -21.05 20.22
C ASP A 40 -6.99 -20.58 19.07
N VAL A 41 -5.80 -20.13 19.44
CA VAL A 41 -4.76 -19.61 18.53
C VAL A 41 -4.30 -20.70 17.56
N GLN A 42 -4.18 -21.94 18.01
CA GLN A 42 -3.70 -23.04 17.18
C GLN A 42 -4.71 -23.41 16.08
N MET A 43 -5.99 -23.54 16.44
CA MET A 43 -7.07 -23.74 15.47
C MET A 43 -7.24 -22.55 14.51
N ARG A 44 -7.05 -21.31 14.98
CA ARG A 44 -7.06 -20.13 14.09
C ARG A 44 -5.93 -20.18 13.06
N ALA A 45 -4.72 -20.53 13.48
CA ALA A 45 -3.56 -20.61 12.61
C ALA A 45 -3.72 -21.70 11.54
N SER A 46 -4.24 -22.87 11.92
CA SER A 46 -4.48 -23.97 10.98
C SER A 46 -5.54 -23.62 9.93
N LEU A 47 -6.66 -23.02 10.34
CA LEU A 47 -7.71 -22.55 9.42
C LEU A 47 -7.18 -21.51 8.42
N PHE A 48 -6.42 -20.52 8.91
CA PHE A 48 -5.83 -19.50 8.05
C PHE A 48 -4.84 -20.11 7.03
N PHE A 49 -4.05 -21.09 7.45
CA PHE A 49 -3.10 -21.79 6.58
C PHE A 49 -3.81 -22.59 5.48
N VAL A 50 -4.87 -23.32 5.81
CA VAL A 50 -5.67 -24.10 4.84
C VAL A 50 -6.31 -23.17 3.81
N LEU A 51 -6.96 -22.10 4.25
CA LEU A 51 -7.59 -21.13 3.35
C LEU A 51 -6.57 -20.44 2.43
N SER A 52 -5.40 -20.07 2.97
CA SER A 52 -4.31 -19.49 2.19
C SER A 52 -3.77 -20.46 1.13
N SER A 53 -3.65 -21.74 1.47
CA SER A 53 -3.20 -22.79 0.55
C SER A 53 -4.16 -22.96 -0.63
N ILE A 54 -5.46 -22.97 -0.36
CA ILE A 54 -6.51 -23.02 -1.41
C ILE A 54 -6.38 -21.80 -2.33
N ALA A 55 -6.24 -20.59 -1.76
CA ALA A 55 -6.10 -19.36 -2.54
C ALA A 55 -4.86 -19.39 -3.47
N VAL A 56 -3.73 -19.91 -3.00
CA VAL A 56 -2.51 -20.07 -3.82
C VAL A 56 -2.72 -21.05 -4.96
N ILE A 57 -3.36 -22.20 -4.70
CA ILE A 57 -3.67 -23.19 -5.74
C ILE A 57 -4.61 -22.60 -6.78
N THR A 58 -5.67 -21.90 -6.37
CA THR A 58 -6.58 -21.20 -7.27
C THR A 58 -5.83 -20.16 -8.11
N CYS A 59 -4.95 -19.35 -7.50
CA CYS A 59 -4.11 -18.38 -8.21
C CYS A 59 -3.23 -19.05 -9.28
N TYR A 60 -2.61 -20.19 -8.95
CA TYR A 60 -1.80 -20.95 -9.90
C TYR A 60 -2.61 -21.46 -11.10
N VAL A 61 -3.81 -21.99 -10.87
CA VAL A 61 -4.73 -22.44 -11.94
C VAL A 61 -5.17 -21.27 -12.80
N LEU A 62 -5.56 -20.15 -12.20
CA LEU A 62 -5.96 -18.93 -12.92
C LEU A 62 -4.81 -18.38 -13.78
N LEU A 63 -3.56 -18.40 -13.29
CA LEU A 63 -2.39 -17.99 -14.06
C LEU A 63 -2.14 -18.89 -15.28
N LYS A 64 -2.35 -20.22 -15.16
CA LYS A 64 -2.26 -21.15 -16.28
C LYS A 64 -3.32 -20.86 -17.34
N ILE A 65 -4.54 -20.54 -16.93
CA ILE A 65 -5.64 -20.16 -17.83
C ILE A 65 -5.32 -18.83 -18.52
N LEU A 66 -4.86 -17.82 -17.76
CA LEU A 66 -4.52 -16.50 -18.28
C LEU A 66 -3.48 -16.57 -19.41
N LYS A 67 -2.45 -17.41 -19.24
CA LYS A 67 -1.40 -17.64 -20.26
C LYS A 67 -1.92 -18.28 -21.56
N LYS A 68 -3.08 -18.94 -21.54
CA LYS A 68 -3.70 -19.52 -22.74
C LYS A 68 -4.48 -18.49 -23.57
N PHE A 69 -4.86 -17.35 -23.01
CA PHE A 69 -5.57 -16.32 -23.77
C PHE A 69 -4.68 -15.67 -24.84
N SER A 70 -5.22 -15.51 -26.05
CA SER A 70 -4.55 -14.88 -27.20
C SER A 70 -4.09 -13.45 -26.90
N PHE A 71 -4.80 -12.74 -26.03
CA PHE A 71 -4.43 -11.41 -25.54
C PHE A 71 -3.12 -11.41 -24.75
N TYR A 72 -2.94 -12.35 -23.82
CA TYR A 72 -1.69 -12.48 -23.06
C TYR A 72 -0.53 -12.92 -23.96
N ARG A 73 -0.79 -13.75 -24.99
CA ARG A 73 0.24 -14.13 -25.97
C ARG A 73 0.71 -12.93 -26.80
N LYS A 74 -0.22 -12.13 -27.33
CA LYS A 74 0.09 -10.97 -28.19
C LYS A 74 0.85 -9.84 -27.47
N PHE A 75 0.59 -9.61 -26.18
CA PHE A 75 1.29 -8.60 -25.37
C PHE A 75 2.44 -9.17 -24.52
N GLY A 76 2.39 -10.46 -24.15
CA GLY A 76 3.45 -11.16 -23.43
C GLY A 76 4.63 -11.57 -24.31
N GLU A 77 4.43 -11.61 -25.64
CA GLU A 77 5.49 -11.78 -26.66
C GLU A 77 6.30 -10.49 -26.93
N LEU A 78 6.02 -9.37 -26.25
CA LEU A 78 7.02 -8.32 -25.98
C LEU A 78 8.06 -8.89 -25.00
N LYS A 79 8.85 -9.82 -25.53
CA LYS A 79 9.81 -10.69 -24.86
C LYS A 79 10.67 -9.92 -23.82
N PRO A 80 10.79 -10.44 -22.59
CA PRO A 80 11.95 -10.21 -21.73
C PRO A 80 13.24 -10.88 -22.26
N SER A 81 13.18 -11.57 -23.40
CA SER A 81 14.20 -12.53 -23.89
C SER A 81 14.83 -12.15 -25.24
N ALA A 82 15.09 -10.86 -25.46
CA ALA A 82 16.11 -10.41 -26.43
C ALA A 82 17.33 -9.78 -25.72
N MET A 83 17.53 -10.12 -24.45
CA MET A 83 18.71 -9.72 -23.67
C MET A 83 19.80 -10.77 -23.84
N SER A 84 20.51 -10.70 -24.96
CA SER A 84 21.89 -11.19 -25.11
C SER A 84 22.40 -10.92 -26.53
N ARG A 85 22.63 -9.65 -26.85
CA ARG A 85 23.70 -9.27 -27.79
C ARG A 85 24.48 -8.12 -27.16
N GLU A 86 25.75 -8.38 -26.89
CA GLU A 86 26.74 -7.60 -26.12
C GLU A 86 27.04 -6.18 -26.67
N GLY A 87 26.16 -5.60 -27.50
CA GLY A 87 26.29 -4.26 -28.07
C GLY A 87 25.33 -3.19 -27.49
N GLU A 88 24.36 -3.55 -26.64
CA GLU A 88 23.30 -2.62 -26.18
C GLU A 88 23.55 -1.92 -24.83
N GLU A 89 24.58 -2.27 -24.05
CA GLU A 89 24.77 -1.74 -22.68
C GLU A 89 24.95 -0.22 -22.63
N ARG A 90 25.67 0.39 -23.58
CA ARG A 90 25.85 1.86 -23.62
C ARG A 90 24.54 2.61 -23.91
N THR A 91 23.65 2.02 -24.71
CA THR A 91 22.28 2.51 -24.94
C THR A 91 21.36 2.28 -23.74
N SER A 92 21.61 1.26 -22.93
CA SER A 92 20.76 0.89 -21.78
C SER A 92 20.81 1.93 -20.66
N TRP A 93 22.01 2.35 -20.24
CA TRP A 93 22.18 3.38 -19.19
C TRP A 93 21.67 4.76 -19.62
N SER A 94 21.88 5.13 -20.88
CA SER A 94 21.32 6.37 -21.46
C SER A 94 19.78 6.35 -21.43
N ARG A 95 19.15 5.23 -21.79
CA ARG A 95 17.70 5.05 -21.74
C ARG A 95 17.14 4.99 -20.32
N ILE A 96 17.88 4.40 -19.36
CA ILE A 96 17.52 4.45 -17.94
C ILE A 96 17.58 5.90 -17.43
N GLY A 97 18.63 6.64 -17.79
CA GLY A 97 18.78 8.05 -17.45
C GLY A 97 17.65 8.92 -18.04
N GLU A 98 17.27 8.68 -19.28
CA GLU A 98 16.13 9.35 -19.91
C GLU A 98 14.80 9.01 -19.21
N ALA A 99 14.58 7.72 -18.94
CA ALA A 99 13.40 7.23 -18.24
C ALA A 99 13.27 7.83 -16.83
N PHE A 100 14.42 7.97 -16.16
CA PHE A 100 14.52 8.61 -14.85
C PHE A 100 14.22 10.11 -14.92
N SER A 101 14.86 10.82 -15.85
CA SER A 101 14.77 12.29 -15.96
C SER A 101 13.33 12.77 -16.21
N LYS A 102 12.60 12.09 -17.10
CA LYS A 102 11.22 12.45 -17.46
C LYS A 102 10.18 12.11 -16.37
N SER A 103 10.41 11.06 -15.58
CA SER A 103 9.46 10.61 -14.54
C SER A 103 9.91 10.83 -13.09
N LYS A 104 11.02 11.55 -12.85
CA LYS A 104 11.59 11.78 -11.52
C LYS A 104 10.59 12.26 -10.47
N MET A 105 9.68 13.17 -10.86
CA MET A 105 8.66 13.71 -9.95
C MET A 105 7.67 12.62 -9.52
N GLN A 106 7.29 11.73 -10.44
CA GLN A 106 6.40 10.62 -10.11
C GLN A 106 7.10 9.59 -9.23
N PHE A 107 8.37 9.30 -9.46
CA PHE A 107 9.14 8.41 -8.59
C PHE A 107 9.26 8.94 -7.15
N ALA A 108 9.48 10.24 -6.99
CA ALA A 108 9.46 10.89 -5.68
C ALA A 108 8.07 10.79 -5.03
N ASN A 109 6.98 11.02 -5.78
CA ASN A 109 5.62 10.88 -5.27
C ASN A 109 5.30 9.45 -4.83
N ILE A 110 5.74 8.43 -5.58
CA ILE A 110 5.62 7.01 -5.18
C ILE A 110 6.33 6.79 -3.85
N PHE A 111 7.59 7.20 -3.76
CA PHE A 111 8.40 7.02 -2.56
C PHE A 111 7.72 7.65 -1.35
N ILE A 112 7.34 8.94 -1.41
CA ILE A 112 6.73 9.67 -0.29
C ILE A 112 5.41 9.03 0.11
N LEU A 113 4.56 8.65 -0.86
CA LEU A 113 3.27 8.02 -0.57
C LEU A 113 3.45 6.74 0.24
N PHE A 114 4.31 5.83 -0.23
CA PHE A 114 4.53 4.54 0.43
C PHE A 114 5.32 4.70 1.73
N PHE A 115 6.28 5.61 1.78
CA PHE A 115 7.02 5.97 2.99
C PHE A 115 6.07 6.41 4.11
N VAL A 116 5.24 7.43 3.88
CA VAL A 116 4.30 7.93 4.90
C VAL A 116 3.30 6.84 5.28
N THR A 117 2.81 6.09 4.30
CA THR A 117 1.83 5.01 4.55
C THR A 117 2.37 3.94 5.49
N LEU A 118 3.57 3.42 5.19
CA LEU A 118 4.16 2.31 5.95
C LEU A 118 4.89 2.75 7.23
N ALA A 119 5.25 4.04 7.35
CA ALA A 119 5.72 4.60 8.61
C ALA A 119 4.64 4.58 9.69
N LEU A 120 3.38 4.72 9.29
CA LEU A 120 2.23 4.87 10.20
C LEU A 120 1.42 3.57 10.30
N PHE A 121 1.06 2.95 9.18
CA PHE A 121 0.23 1.75 9.15
C PHE A 121 1.07 0.49 8.83
N PRO A 122 0.88 -0.63 9.56
CA PRO A 122 -0.04 -0.78 10.70
C PRO A 122 0.56 -0.35 12.04
N ASN A 123 1.88 -0.22 12.13
CA ASN A 123 2.63 -0.16 13.40
C ASN A 123 2.21 0.94 14.38
N VAL A 124 1.99 2.19 13.94
CA VAL A 124 1.54 3.26 14.84
C VAL A 124 0.04 3.09 15.13
N CYS A 125 -0.75 2.88 14.08
CA CYS A 125 -2.21 2.80 14.18
C CYS A 125 -2.70 1.64 15.06
N MET A 126 -2.00 0.50 15.08
CA MET A 126 -2.41 -0.68 15.86
C MET A 126 -2.34 -0.49 17.38
N TYR A 127 -1.53 0.45 17.84
CA TYR A 127 -1.38 0.76 19.26
C TYR A 127 -2.19 1.99 19.68
N VAL A 128 -3.02 2.53 18.79
CA VAL A 128 -4.01 3.53 19.18
C VAL A 128 -5.19 2.81 19.84
N ARG A 129 -5.58 3.28 21.03
CA ARG A 129 -6.72 2.74 21.79
C ARG A 129 -7.88 3.73 21.82
N ASP A 130 -9.08 3.21 22.04
CA ASP A 130 -10.28 4.02 22.25
C ASP A 130 -10.17 4.83 23.56
N ALA A 131 -10.06 4.13 24.69
CA ALA A 131 -9.99 4.77 25.98
C ALA A 131 -8.56 5.21 26.36
N PRO A 132 -8.39 6.34 27.08
CA PRO A 132 -7.12 6.69 27.72
C PRO A 132 -6.63 5.58 28.67
N LYS A 133 -5.32 5.54 28.93
CA LYS A 133 -4.71 4.56 29.86
C LYS A 133 -5.46 4.52 31.19
N GLY A 134 -5.97 3.34 31.56
CA GLY A 134 -6.67 3.11 32.82
C GLY A 134 -8.19 3.36 32.81
N LYS A 135 -8.78 3.79 31.70
CA LYS A 135 -10.24 3.89 31.55
C LYS A 135 -10.82 2.67 30.81
N PRO A 136 -12.06 2.26 31.13
CA PRO A 136 -12.72 1.19 30.40
C PRO A 136 -13.00 1.61 28.95
N HIS A 137 -12.97 0.63 28.05
CA HIS A 137 -13.31 0.78 26.64
C HIS A 137 -14.80 1.13 26.47
N ASP A 138 -15.11 2.21 25.74
CA ASP A 138 -16.46 2.79 25.60
C ASP A 138 -16.86 2.99 24.13
N PHE A 139 -16.32 2.15 23.23
CA PHE A 139 -16.63 2.20 21.80
C PHE A 139 -17.59 1.08 21.39
N PHE A 140 -18.38 1.34 20.34
CA PHE A 140 -19.38 0.40 19.82
C PHE A 140 -18.77 -0.93 19.33
N VAL A 141 -17.50 -0.94 18.93
CA VAL A 141 -16.76 -2.17 18.59
C VAL A 141 -16.09 -2.67 19.87
N SER A 142 -16.32 -3.93 20.23
CA SER A 142 -15.61 -4.58 21.34
C SER A 142 -14.10 -4.42 21.25
N GLU A 143 -13.42 -4.22 22.39
CA GLU A 143 -11.95 -4.10 22.47
C GLU A 143 -11.22 -5.23 21.73
N LYS A 144 -11.76 -6.46 21.80
CA LYS A 144 -11.22 -7.64 21.11
C LYS A 144 -11.11 -7.44 19.60
N TYR A 145 -12.07 -6.73 18.98
CA TYR A 145 -12.16 -6.52 17.53
C TYR A 145 -11.80 -5.11 17.10
N PHE A 146 -11.49 -4.21 18.03
CA PHE A 146 -11.20 -2.81 17.75
C PHE A 146 -10.08 -2.65 16.70
N MET A 147 -8.95 -3.30 16.92
CA MET A 147 -7.81 -3.30 15.98
C MET A 147 -8.19 -3.90 14.62
N ASP A 148 -8.91 -5.01 14.61
CA ASP A 148 -9.29 -5.70 13.38
C ASP A 148 -10.24 -4.85 12.53
N VAL A 149 -11.23 -4.21 13.15
CA VAL A 149 -12.29 -3.46 12.45
C VAL A 149 -11.88 -2.02 12.16
N VAL A 150 -11.45 -1.28 13.18
CA VAL A 150 -11.20 0.17 13.08
C VAL A 150 -9.90 0.47 12.34
N VAL A 151 -8.89 -0.41 12.46
CA VAL A 151 -7.58 -0.22 11.83
C VAL A 151 -7.45 -1.05 10.56
N PHE A 152 -7.46 -2.38 10.63
CA PHE A 152 -7.18 -3.20 9.45
C PHE A 152 -8.30 -3.23 8.42
N LEU A 153 -9.54 -3.50 8.83
CA LEU A 153 -10.66 -3.64 7.89
C LEU A 153 -10.95 -2.29 7.25
N ASN A 154 -11.03 -1.24 8.05
CA ASN A 154 -11.19 0.13 7.59
C ASN A 154 -10.08 0.48 6.58
N PHE A 155 -8.81 0.34 6.96
CA PHE A 155 -7.71 0.73 6.07
C PHE A 155 -7.72 -0.06 4.76
N ASN A 156 -7.87 -1.38 4.80
CA ASN A 156 -7.85 -2.19 3.59
C ASN A 156 -9.06 -1.93 2.68
N LEU A 157 -10.26 -1.81 3.26
CA LEU A 157 -11.49 -1.54 2.51
C LEU A 157 -11.42 -0.17 1.83
N PHE A 158 -11.05 0.88 2.55
CA PHE A 158 -10.98 2.23 1.99
C PHE A 158 -9.83 2.38 1.00
N ALA A 159 -8.70 1.70 1.19
CA ALA A 159 -7.65 1.63 0.17
C ALA A 159 -8.15 0.96 -1.12
N PHE A 160 -8.93 -0.13 -1.00
CA PHE A 160 -9.57 -0.77 -2.15
C PHE A 160 -10.56 0.18 -2.85
N LEU A 161 -11.46 0.82 -2.10
CA LEU A 161 -12.42 1.79 -2.63
C LEU A 161 -11.71 2.99 -3.29
N GLY A 162 -10.61 3.48 -2.71
CA GLY A 162 -9.78 4.54 -3.29
C GLY A 162 -9.21 4.13 -4.65
N SER A 163 -8.66 2.92 -4.77
CA SER A 163 -8.15 2.42 -6.05
C SER A 163 -9.24 2.18 -7.10
N LEU A 164 -10.44 1.81 -6.69
CA LEU A 164 -11.61 1.75 -7.57
C LEU A 164 -12.00 3.13 -8.07
N LEU A 165 -12.04 4.13 -7.18
CA LEU A 165 -12.40 5.51 -7.53
C LEU A 165 -11.44 6.09 -8.59
N ALA A 166 -10.16 5.71 -8.56
CA ALA A 166 -9.17 6.12 -9.56
C ALA A 166 -9.49 5.66 -11.00
N ASN A 167 -10.36 4.66 -11.18
CA ASN A 167 -10.86 4.28 -12.51
C ASN A 167 -11.85 5.30 -13.07
N TRP A 168 -12.71 5.86 -12.22
CA TRP A 168 -13.81 6.74 -12.62
C TRP A 168 -13.36 8.21 -12.65
N VAL A 169 -12.64 8.65 -11.62
CA VAL A 169 -12.19 10.03 -11.49
C VAL A 169 -10.67 10.04 -11.49
N ARG A 170 -10.06 10.80 -12.42
CA ARG A 170 -8.60 10.93 -12.55
C ARG A 170 -8.16 12.36 -12.24
N PHE A 171 -8.29 12.73 -10.97
CA PHE A 171 -7.93 14.05 -10.46
C PHE A 171 -7.32 13.87 -9.06
N PRO A 172 -6.10 14.33 -8.77
CA PRO A 172 -5.37 15.38 -9.46
C PRO A 172 -4.48 14.89 -10.61
N GLY A 173 -4.17 15.78 -11.55
CA GLY A 173 -3.32 15.47 -12.69
C GLY A 173 -1.84 15.25 -12.33
N PRO A 174 -1.02 14.77 -13.28
CA PRO A 174 0.38 14.39 -13.02
C PRO A 174 1.25 15.52 -12.44
N ASN A 175 0.98 16.77 -12.79
CA ASN A 175 1.75 17.93 -12.34
C ASN A 175 1.31 18.45 -10.97
N THR A 176 0.11 18.09 -10.51
CA THR A 176 -0.48 18.58 -9.25
C THR A 176 -0.56 17.49 -8.18
N ILE A 177 -0.31 16.22 -8.53
CA ILE A 177 -0.44 15.08 -7.62
C ILE A 177 0.53 15.10 -6.43
N TRP A 178 1.62 15.85 -6.52
CA TRP A 178 2.54 16.04 -5.41
C TRP A 178 1.88 16.76 -4.22
N ILE A 179 0.88 17.63 -4.48
CA ILE A 179 0.19 18.41 -3.44
C ILE A 179 -0.49 17.49 -2.42
N PRO A 180 -1.43 16.59 -2.82
CA PRO A 180 -2.04 15.68 -1.86
C PRO A 180 -1.07 14.63 -1.31
N VAL A 181 0.02 14.31 -2.03
CA VAL A 181 1.06 13.39 -1.53
C VAL A 181 1.82 14.01 -0.36
N VAL A 182 2.27 15.26 -0.50
CA VAL A 182 2.94 16.01 0.57
C VAL A 182 1.96 16.34 1.71
N ALA A 183 0.70 16.62 1.40
CA ALA A 183 -0.32 16.81 2.42
C ALA A 183 -0.46 15.60 3.36
N ARG A 184 -0.06 14.38 2.95
CA ARG A 184 -0.08 13.19 3.82
C ARG A 184 0.83 13.31 5.04
N PHE A 185 1.84 14.20 5.03
CA PHE A 185 2.67 14.43 6.21
C PHE A 185 1.87 14.93 7.42
N TRP A 186 0.67 15.50 7.21
CA TRP A 186 -0.30 15.74 8.28
C TRP A 186 -0.58 14.48 9.12
N PHE A 187 -0.76 13.32 8.48
CA PHE A 187 -1.02 12.06 9.18
C PHE A 187 0.16 11.62 10.05
N MET A 188 1.39 11.97 9.65
CA MET A 188 2.60 11.67 10.41
C MET A 188 2.66 12.45 11.72
N PHE A 189 2.04 13.64 11.76
CA PHE A 189 1.82 14.39 12.99
C PHE A 189 0.61 13.85 13.77
N TYR A 190 -0.52 13.63 13.10
CA TYR A 190 -1.78 13.26 13.74
C TYR A 190 -1.75 11.92 14.48
N PHE A 191 -1.28 10.83 13.84
CA PHE A 191 -1.39 9.49 14.44
C PHE A 191 -0.55 9.30 15.71
N PRO A 192 0.71 9.77 15.80
CA PRO A 192 1.44 9.75 17.07
C PRO A 192 0.81 10.67 18.12
N ALA A 193 0.23 11.80 17.71
CA ALA A 193 -0.48 12.74 18.59
C ALA A 193 -1.84 12.23 19.10
N ALA A 194 -2.42 11.23 18.43
CA ALA A 194 -3.63 10.54 18.87
C ALA A 194 -3.38 9.73 20.16
N ASN A 195 -4.38 8.98 20.62
CA ASN A 195 -4.28 8.07 21.78
C ASN A 195 -3.42 6.81 21.48
N TYR A 196 -2.25 7.04 20.89
CA TYR A 196 -1.18 6.09 20.66
C TYR A 196 -0.50 5.75 21.98
N LEU A 197 -0.54 4.46 22.32
CA LEU A 197 0.02 3.88 23.55
C LEU A 197 1.03 2.79 23.15
N PRO A 198 2.32 3.15 22.99
CA PRO A 198 3.36 2.17 22.64
C PRO A 198 3.34 0.99 23.60
N MET A 199 3.55 -0.24 23.09
CA MET A 199 3.74 -1.37 23.99
C MET A 199 4.95 -1.12 24.90
N ASP A 200 4.78 -1.46 26.18
CA ASP A 200 5.82 -1.56 27.21
C ASP A 200 6.41 -0.23 27.75
N TYR A 201 6.08 0.92 27.16
CA TYR A 201 6.66 2.21 27.57
C TYR A 201 5.61 3.31 27.67
N ASP A 202 5.80 4.19 28.65
CA ASP A 202 5.01 5.40 28.75
C ASP A 202 5.48 6.45 27.74
N ARG A 203 4.51 7.13 27.13
CA ARG A 203 4.78 8.25 26.21
C ARG A 203 5.19 9.48 27.00
N ILE A 204 6.12 10.26 26.45
CA ILE A 204 6.60 11.50 27.06
C ILE A 204 5.62 12.66 26.80
N TYR A 205 5.12 12.75 25.57
CA TYR A 205 4.19 13.80 25.18
C TYR A 205 2.77 13.46 25.61
N SER A 206 1.95 14.46 25.95
CA SER A 206 0.54 14.26 26.27
C SER A 206 -0.29 13.91 25.02
N VAL A 207 -1.42 13.21 25.21
CA VAL A 207 -2.36 12.89 24.12
C VAL A 207 -3.07 14.19 23.70
N LEU A 208 -2.92 14.57 22.43
CA LEU A 208 -3.58 15.76 21.88
C LEU A 208 -4.96 15.42 21.32
N PHE A 209 -5.11 14.25 20.70
CA PHE A 209 -6.38 13.79 20.12
C PHE A 209 -6.85 12.49 20.78
N SER A 210 -7.86 12.60 21.64
CA SER A 210 -8.45 11.47 22.36
C SER A 210 -9.70 10.89 21.69
N SER A 211 -10.25 11.55 20.68
CA SER A 211 -11.49 11.12 20.03
C SER A 211 -11.28 9.93 19.09
N THR A 212 -11.90 8.80 19.42
CA THR A 212 -11.89 7.57 18.60
C THR A 212 -12.58 7.74 17.25
N TRP A 213 -13.67 8.53 17.19
CA TRP A 213 -14.34 8.87 15.95
C TRP A 213 -13.43 9.66 15.00
N LEU A 214 -12.68 10.62 15.55
CA LEU A 214 -11.69 11.38 14.78
C LEU A 214 -10.57 10.46 14.26
N PHE A 215 -10.13 9.51 15.08
CA PHE A 215 -9.13 8.52 14.67
C PHE A 215 -9.64 7.65 13.51
N MET A 216 -10.84 7.09 13.64
CA MET A 216 -11.47 6.26 12.60
C MET A 216 -11.64 7.03 11.29
N LEU A 217 -12.05 8.30 11.35
CA LEU A 217 -12.17 9.16 10.18
C LEU A 217 -10.80 9.40 9.52
N ASN A 218 -9.75 9.67 10.31
CA ASN A 218 -8.40 9.85 9.78
C ASN A 218 -7.83 8.57 9.17
N VAL A 219 -8.08 7.39 9.76
CA VAL A 219 -7.72 6.09 9.15
C VAL A 219 -8.41 5.92 7.80
N CYS A 220 -9.71 6.20 7.73
CA CYS A 220 -10.50 6.15 6.49
C CYS A 220 -9.94 7.08 5.41
N LEU A 221 -9.70 8.36 5.74
CA LEU A 221 -9.11 9.32 4.80
C LEU A 221 -7.71 8.91 4.36
N PHE A 222 -6.88 8.46 5.30
CA PHE A 222 -5.51 8.02 5.05
C PHE A 222 -5.45 6.83 4.08
N ALA A 223 -6.36 5.89 4.28
CA ALA A 223 -6.53 4.69 3.46
C ALA A 223 -7.07 5.01 2.07
N LEU A 224 -8.17 5.77 1.99
CA LEU A 224 -8.78 6.15 0.72
C LEU A 224 -7.81 6.93 -0.16
N THR A 225 -7.11 7.91 0.42
CA THR A 225 -6.08 8.67 -0.29
C THR A 225 -4.87 7.79 -0.65
N SER A 226 -4.51 6.79 0.16
CA SER A 226 -3.42 5.85 -0.17
C SER A 226 -3.76 5.05 -1.42
N GLY A 227 -4.94 4.41 -1.44
CA GLY A 227 -5.41 3.62 -2.57
C GLY A 227 -5.60 4.45 -3.83
N TYR A 228 -6.20 5.64 -3.69
CA TYR A 228 -6.48 6.53 -4.81
C TYR A 228 -5.21 7.10 -5.45
N LEU A 229 -4.31 7.68 -4.64
CA LEU A 229 -3.09 8.31 -5.16
C LEU A 229 -2.09 7.26 -5.65
N SER A 230 -1.96 6.10 -5.00
CA SER A 230 -1.07 5.04 -5.47
C SER A 230 -1.48 4.52 -6.86
N SER A 231 -2.79 4.37 -7.09
CA SER A 231 -3.34 4.07 -8.42
C SER A 231 -2.94 5.12 -9.47
N LEU A 232 -3.18 6.41 -9.19
CA LEU A 232 -2.87 7.48 -10.15
C LEU A 232 -1.38 7.61 -10.45
N ILE A 233 -0.51 7.62 -9.43
CA ILE A 233 0.94 7.84 -9.65
C ILE A 233 1.56 6.67 -10.41
N MET A 234 1.16 5.43 -10.11
CA MET A 234 1.62 4.23 -10.82
C MET A 234 1.12 4.18 -12.26
N MET A 235 0.00 4.83 -12.56
CA MET A 235 -0.48 5.04 -13.93
C MET A 235 0.31 6.14 -14.64
N TYR A 236 0.67 7.23 -13.95
CA TYR A 236 1.39 8.36 -14.54
C TYR A 236 2.87 8.06 -14.83
N ALA A 237 3.58 7.34 -13.96
CA ALA A 237 5.04 7.17 -14.07
C ALA A 237 5.51 6.50 -15.39
N PRO A 238 4.88 5.41 -15.88
CA PRO A 238 5.26 4.82 -17.17
C PRO A 238 4.88 5.72 -18.34
N ARG A 239 3.72 6.38 -18.27
CA ARG A 239 3.08 7.13 -19.37
C ARG A 239 3.75 8.44 -19.75
N SER A 240 4.71 8.93 -18.96
CA SER A 240 5.56 10.05 -19.37
C SER A 240 6.46 9.75 -20.57
N HIS A 241 6.45 8.50 -21.06
CA HIS A 241 7.25 8.02 -22.18
C HIS A 241 6.36 7.52 -23.31
N GLU A 242 6.68 7.90 -24.54
CA GLU A 242 5.99 7.43 -25.74
C GLU A 242 6.47 6.03 -26.15
N ASP A 243 7.76 5.73 -25.98
CA ASP A 243 8.35 4.44 -26.31
C ASP A 243 7.93 3.34 -25.30
N PRO A 244 7.27 2.24 -25.76
CA PRO A 244 6.91 1.11 -24.91
C PRO A 244 8.09 0.50 -24.12
N LYS A 245 9.33 0.56 -24.65
CA LYS A 245 10.51 0.08 -23.92
C LYS A 245 10.85 0.99 -22.73
N ALA A 246 10.82 2.31 -22.92
CA ALA A 246 11.00 3.29 -21.86
C ALA A 246 9.88 3.23 -20.81
N GLN A 247 8.62 3.01 -21.21
CA GLN A 247 7.49 2.78 -20.30
C GLN A 247 7.74 1.56 -19.39
N ARG A 248 8.31 0.48 -19.94
CA ARG A 248 8.66 -0.72 -19.18
C ARG A 248 9.73 -0.43 -18.13
N ILE A 249 10.81 0.25 -18.53
CA ILE A 249 11.90 0.65 -17.63
C ILE A 249 11.37 1.57 -16.53
N ALA A 250 10.56 2.58 -16.87
CA ALA A 250 9.94 3.47 -15.90
C ALA A 250 9.03 2.71 -14.92
N GLY A 251 8.28 1.69 -15.37
CA GLY A 251 7.51 0.82 -14.49
C GLY A 251 8.36 -0.02 -13.53
N MET A 252 9.55 -0.45 -13.96
CA MET A 252 10.52 -1.13 -13.10
C MET A 252 11.11 -0.17 -12.05
N ILE A 253 11.51 1.03 -12.46
CA ILE A 253 12.00 2.09 -11.56
C ILE A 253 10.91 2.48 -10.55
N ALA A 254 9.67 2.66 -10.99
CA ALA A 254 8.52 2.91 -10.12
C ALA A 254 8.36 1.82 -9.04
N SER A 255 8.50 0.55 -9.44
CA SER A 255 8.45 -0.58 -8.50
C SER A 255 9.60 -0.53 -7.47
N PHE A 256 10.79 -0.13 -7.90
CA PHE A 256 11.93 0.06 -7.01
C PHE A 256 11.64 1.16 -5.97
N PHE A 257 11.18 2.34 -6.39
CA PHE A 257 10.84 3.43 -5.46
C PHE A 257 9.68 3.09 -4.52
N LEU A 258 8.73 2.28 -4.98
CA LEU A 258 7.68 1.72 -4.12
C LEU A 258 8.28 0.86 -3.01
N ILE A 259 9.11 -0.13 -3.34
CA ILE A 259 9.74 -1.02 -2.36
C ILE A 259 10.67 -0.22 -1.43
N PHE A 260 11.44 0.71 -2.00
CA PHE A 260 12.32 1.58 -1.23
C PHE A 260 11.53 2.42 -0.21
N GLY A 261 10.41 3.02 -0.62
CA GLY A 261 9.51 3.74 0.27
C GLY A 261 8.96 2.86 1.39
N ILE A 262 8.57 1.61 1.09
CA ILE A 262 8.12 0.64 2.08
C ILE A 262 9.21 0.37 3.12
N VAL A 263 10.44 0.03 2.69
CA VAL A 263 11.54 -0.31 3.60
C VAL A 263 11.89 0.87 4.50
N VAL A 264 12.08 2.06 3.92
CA VAL A 264 12.41 3.27 4.68
C VAL A 264 11.27 3.64 5.63
N GLY A 265 10.02 3.51 5.20
CA GLY A 265 8.85 3.75 6.05
C GLY A 265 8.80 2.83 7.26
N LEU A 266 9.01 1.52 7.06
CA LEU A 266 9.03 0.54 8.15
C LEU A 266 10.13 0.84 9.18
N VAL A 267 11.34 1.22 8.72
CA VAL A 267 12.43 1.65 9.61
C VAL A 267 12.07 2.94 10.35
N PHE A 268 11.44 3.90 9.67
CA PHE A 268 11.04 5.17 10.26
C PHE A 268 9.92 5.00 11.30
N SER A 269 9.07 3.98 11.16
CA SER A 269 8.07 3.64 12.18
C SER A 269 8.69 3.39 13.56
N TRP A 270 9.87 2.77 13.60
CA TRP A 270 10.63 2.60 14.84
C TRP A 270 11.13 3.93 15.39
N GLN A 271 11.55 4.87 14.53
CA GLN A 271 11.96 6.21 14.94
C GLN A 271 10.80 7.02 15.53
N ILE A 272 9.59 6.88 14.98
CA ILE A 272 8.38 7.49 15.55
C ILE A 272 8.14 6.95 16.96
N ARG A 273 8.25 5.64 17.17
CA ARG A 273 8.12 5.03 18.50
C ARG A 273 9.16 5.60 19.47
N LEU A 274 10.44 5.61 19.09
CA LEU A 274 11.52 6.15 19.90
C LEU A 274 11.32 7.62 20.26
N PHE A 275 10.84 8.43 19.31
CA PHE A 275 10.57 9.84 19.57
C PHE A 275 9.45 10.01 20.61
N MET A 276 8.43 9.15 20.58
CA MET A 276 7.30 9.20 21.51
C MET A 276 7.65 8.66 22.91
N THR A 277 8.59 7.72 23.02
CA THR A 277 9.04 7.11 24.30
C THR A 277 10.34 7.72 24.85
N GLY A 278 11.04 8.54 24.06
CA GLY A 278 12.30 9.22 24.38
C GLY A 278 13.48 8.31 24.67
N TYR A 279 13.72 7.31 23.81
CA TYR A 279 14.83 6.35 23.90
C TYR A 279 14.82 5.45 25.16
N ALA A 280 13.70 5.41 25.88
CA ALA A 280 13.40 4.32 26.82
C ALA A 280 13.01 3.06 26.04
#